data_AF-A0A8B8V0A8-F1
#
_entry.id   AF-A0A8B8V0A8-F1
#
_cell.length_a   1.000
_cell.length_b   1.000
_cell.length_c   1.000
_cell.angle_alpha   90.00
_cell.angle_beta   90.00
_cell.angle_gamma   90.00
#
_symmetry.space_group_name_H-M   'P 1'
#
loop_
_entity.id
_entity.type
_entity.pdbx_description
1 polymer ?
#
loop_
_entity_poly.entity_id
_entity_poly.type
_entity_poly.pdbx_seq_one_letter_code
_entity_poly.pdbx_strand_id
1 'polypeptide(L)'
;MSQVKRANENREAVGFIKKHKKQVTNPIDEKDGTSNCIVRVPIALYVSLAPMYLENPLQGIMKQHLNPLVMKYNNKVGGVVLGYEGLKILDADPLSKVDASEKLIKITPDTPFGFTWCHVNLYVWQPQVGDVLEGYIFIQSASHIGLLIHDAFNASIKKNNIPMDWTFVHNDMEEDADVVNADEDNGNNNNEENKDSNGGSNSLGKFSFGNRSLGHWVDSNGEPIDGKLRFTVRNVHTTGRVVSVDGTLISDADEEGNGYNSSRSQAESLPIVSNKKIVFDDEVSTENKESHRELDLPEVKEDNGSEIVYEENTSESDDDESSDSD
;
A
#
# COMPACT_ATOMS: atom_id res chain seq x y z
N MET A 1 15.17 -28.06 -48.00
CA MET A 1 14.81 -28.19 -46.57
C MET A 1 15.89 -27.51 -45.73
N SER A 2 15.80 -26.20 -45.51
CA SER A 2 16.70 -25.48 -44.60
C SER A 2 16.03 -25.40 -43.23
N GLN A 3 16.39 -26.30 -42.31
CA GLN A 3 16.06 -26.11 -40.91
C GLN A 3 16.87 -24.92 -40.40
N VAL A 4 16.22 -23.76 -40.35
CA VAL A 4 16.72 -22.56 -39.70
C VAL A 4 17.01 -22.93 -38.24
N LYS A 5 18.30 -22.98 -37.88
CA LYS A 5 18.75 -22.97 -36.49
C LYS A 5 18.12 -21.75 -35.82
N ARG A 6 17.00 -21.92 -35.11
CA ARG A 6 16.50 -20.89 -34.19
C ARG A 6 17.64 -20.60 -33.20
N ALA A 7 18.24 -19.41 -33.34
CA ALA A 7 19.41 -18.96 -32.60
C ALA A 7 19.21 -19.13 -31.08
N ASN A 8 20.26 -19.50 -30.35
CA ASN A 8 20.23 -19.76 -28.90
C ASN A 8 19.62 -18.60 -28.09
N GLU A 9 19.77 -17.35 -28.55
CA GLU A 9 19.16 -16.15 -27.95
C GLU A 9 17.64 -16.26 -27.81
N ASN A 10 16.96 -16.86 -28.80
CA ASN A 10 15.51 -17.09 -28.72
C ASN A 10 15.15 -18.11 -27.63
N ARG A 11 16.05 -19.03 -27.27
CA ARG A 11 15.81 -20.02 -26.21
C ARG A 11 15.98 -19.41 -24.82
N GLU A 12 17.00 -18.57 -24.65
CA GLU A 12 17.22 -17.81 -23.41
C GLU A 12 16.07 -16.82 -23.16
N ALA A 13 15.65 -16.09 -24.20
CA ALA A 13 14.47 -15.24 -24.16
C ALA A 13 13.20 -16.02 -23.78
N VAL A 14 12.99 -17.21 -24.34
CA VAL A 14 11.84 -18.06 -23.97
C VAL A 14 11.91 -18.51 -22.50
N GLY A 15 13.10 -18.79 -21.97
CA GLY A 15 13.29 -19.10 -20.55
C GLY A 15 12.90 -17.91 -19.65
N PHE A 16 13.34 -16.71 -20.01
CA PHE A 16 13.00 -15.48 -19.31
C PHE A 16 11.49 -15.19 -19.36
N ILE A 17 10.87 -15.26 -20.55
CA ILE A 17 9.43 -15.04 -20.73
C ILE A 17 8.61 -16.04 -19.90
N LYS A 18 8.99 -17.33 -19.91
CA LYS A 18 8.30 -18.35 -19.11
C LYS A 18 8.39 -18.09 -17.61
N LYS A 19 9.49 -17.52 -17.14
CA LYS A 19 9.69 -17.19 -15.72
C LYS A 19 8.81 -16.03 -15.26
N HIS A 20 8.59 -15.03 -16.13
CA HIS A 20 7.76 -13.85 -15.82
C HIS A 20 6.30 -14.00 -16.23
N LYS A 21 5.93 -15.07 -16.94
CA LYS A 21 4.54 -15.33 -17.30
C LYS A 21 3.75 -15.73 -16.06
N LYS A 22 2.70 -14.96 -15.75
CA LYS A 22 1.75 -15.28 -14.69
C LYS A 22 1.04 -16.61 -15.04
N GLN A 23 0.95 -17.51 -14.06
CA GLN A 23 0.47 -18.87 -14.29
C GLN A 23 -1.05 -18.94 -14.43
N VAL A 24 -1.77 -18.14 -13.65
CA VAL A 24 -3.23 -18.08 -13.60
C VAL A 24 -3.65 -16.64 -13.77
N THR A 25 -4.58 -16.36 -14.67
CA THR A 25 -5.21 -15.05 -14.84
C THR A 25 -6.49 -14.99 -14.02
N ASN A 26 -6.85 -13.80 -13.55
CA ASN A 26 -8.03 -13.62 -12.73
C ASN A 26 -9.26 -13.42 -13.63
N PRO A 27 -10.29 -14.29 -13.54
CA PRO A 27 -11.51 -14.12 -14.32
C PRO A 27 -12.35 -12.97 -13.76
N ILE A 28 -13.03 -12.25 -14.64
CA ILE A 28 -14.02 -11.23 -14.27
C ILE A 28 -15.34 -11.94 -13.97
N ASP A 29 -15.97 -11.61 -12.84
CA ASP A 29 -17.32 -12.08 -12.53
C ASP A 29 -18.33 -11.33 -13.41
N GLU A 30 -19.17 -12.07 -14.15
CA GLU A 30 -20.15 -11.51 -15.09
C GLU A 30 -21.23 -10.67 -14.40
N LYS A 31 -21.48 -10.87 -13.11
CA LYS A 31 -22.53 -10.14 -12.37
C LYS A 31 -22.03 -8.82 -11.81
N ASP A 32 -20.83 -8.85 -11.22
CA ASP A 32 -20.29 -7.70 -10.51
C ASP A 32 -19.33 -6.88 -11.38
N GLY A 33 -18.80 -7.45 -12.47
CA GLY A 33 -17.80 -6.81 -13.33
C GLY A 33 -16.45 -6.61 -12.64
N THR A 34 -16.18 -7.36 -11.57
CA THR A 34 -14.92 -7.33 -10.80
C THR A 34 -14.12 -8.61 -11.01
N SER A 35 -12.80 -8.50 -11.00
CA SER A 35 -11.89 -9.64 -11.11
C SER A 35 -11.83 -10.43 -9.82
N ASN A 36 -11.95 -11.76 -9.91
CA ASN A 36 -11.72 -12.63 -8.76
C ASN A 36 -10.22 -12.85 -8.55
N CYS A 37 -9.66 -12.12 -7.59
CA CYS A 37 -8.24 -12.16 -7.26
C CYS A 37 -7.90 -13.10 -6.09
N ILE A 38 -8.87 -13.80 -5.50
CA ILE A 38 -8.62 -14.70 -4.37
C ILE A 38 -8.48 -16.13 -4.89
N VAL A 39 -7.26 -16.67 -4.76
CA VAL A 39 -6.91 -17.99 -5.29
C VAL A 39 -6.40 -18.92 -4.18
N ARG A 40 -6.69 -20.21 -4.33
CA ARG A 40 -6.17 -21.27 -3.46
C ARG A 40 -4.95 -21.90 -4.11
N VAL A 41 -3.81 -21.84 -3.43
CA VAL A 41 -2.52 -22.34 -3.93
C VAL A 41 -1.95 -23.39 -2.99
N PRO A 42 -1.88 -24.68 -3.41
CA PRO A 42 -1.16 -25.70 -2.65
C PRO A 42 0.35 -25.48 -2.77
N ILE A 43 1.05 -25.46 -1.63
CA ILE A 43 2.51 -25.27 -1.60
C ILE A 43 3.20 -26.33 -0.76
N ALA A 44 4.48 -26.55 -1.06
CA ALA A 44 5.41 -27.32 -0.25
C ALA A 44 6.45 -26.38 0.37
N LEU A 45 6.63 -26.47 1.68
CA LEU A 45 7.57 -25.67 2.46
C LEU A 45 8.59 -26.60 3.11
N TYR A 46 9.85 -26.15 3.18
CA TYR A 46 10.88 -26.79 3.99
C TYR A 46 11.17 -25.89 5.19
N VAL A 47 10.79 -26.33 6.38
CA VAL A 47 10.74 -25.50 7.58
C VAL A 47 11.51 -26.12 8.74
N SER A 48 12.04 -25.26 9.60
CA SER A 48 12.62 -25.68 10.87
C SER A 48 11.54 -25.85 11.94
N LEU A 49 11.76 -26.78 12.87
CA LEU A 49 10.94 -26.98 14.06
C LEU A 49 11.79 -26.77 15.30
N ALA A 50 11.34 -25.88 16.20
CA ALA A 50 12.03 -25.68 17.46
C ALA A 50 11.83 -26.88 18.43
N PRO A 51 12.82 -27.19 19.27
CA PRO A 51 12.76 -28.31 20.22
C PRO A 51 11.56 -28.24 21.17
N MET A 52 11.12 -27.03 21.54
CA MET A 52 9.96 -26.84 22.43
C MET A 52 8.63 -27.35 21.84
N TYR A 53 8.57 -27.55 20.52
CA TYR A 53 7.38 -28.01 19.81
C TYR A 53 7.51 -29.47 19.35
N LEU A 54 8.47 -30.24 19.87
CA LEU A 54 8.64 -31.65 19.48
C LEU A 54 7.39 -32.50 19.82
N GLU A 55 6.73 -32.19 20.94
CA GLU A 55 5.49 -32.86 21.36
C GLU A 55 4.27 -32.38 20.54
N ASN A 56 4.27 -31.12 20.09
CA ASN A 56 3.21 -30.56 19.24
C ASN A 56 3.78 -29.86 17.98
N PRO A 57 4.23 -30.63 16.97
CA PRO A 57 4.98 -30.10 15.84
C PRO A 57 4.13 -29.22 14.91
N LEU A 58 2.83 -29.51 14.80
CA LEU A 58 1.91 -28.72 13.97
C LEU A 58 1.80 -27.29 14.50
N GLN A 59 1.63 -27.12 15.82
CA GLN A 59 1.57 -25.80 16.45
C GLN A 59 2.88 -25.04 16.29
N GLY A 60 4.02 -25.74 16.36
CA GLY A 60 5.33 -25.14 16.12
C GLY A 60 5.45 -24.53 14.73
N ILE A 61 5.14 -25.30 13.68
CA ILE A 61 5.21 -24.80 12.30
C ILE A 61 4.24 -23.63 12.07
N MET A 62 3.03 -23.72 12.61
CA MET A 62 2.04 -22.64 12.53
C MET A 62 2.58 -21.34 13.12
N LYS A 63 3.08 -21.38 14.36
CA LYS A 63 3.54 -20.18 15.08
C LYS A 63 4.86 -19.63 14.56
N GLN A 64 5.79 -20.50 14.15
CA GLN A 64 7.13 -20.09 13.70
C GLN A 64 7.13 -19.55 12.27
N HIS A 65 6.38 -20.16 11.35
CA HIS A 65 6.51 -19.88 9.91
C HIS A 65 5.23 -19.40 9.25
N LEU A 66 4.07 -20.01 9.56
CA LEU A 66 2.83 -19.68 8.85
C LEU A 66 2.18 -18.40 9.37
N ASN A 67 2.06 -18.20 10.69
CA ASN A 67 1.44 -17.00 11.27
C ASN A 67 2.16 -15.71 10.85
N PRO A 68 3.51 -15.63 10.82
CA PRO A 68 4.21 -14.44 10.34
C PRO A 68 4.02 -14.16 8.83
N LEU A 69 3.56 -15.15 8.06
CA LEU A 69 3.30 -15.06 6.62
C LEU A 69 1.93 -14.45 6.32
N VAL A 70 0.96 -14.61 7.23
CA VAL A 70 -0.40 -14.11 7.06
C VAL A 70 -0.41 -12.57 7.00
N MET A 71 -1.28 -12.01 6.16
CA MET A 71 -1.39 -10.58 5.83
C MET A 71 -0.12 -9.94 5.28
N LYS A 72 0.81 -10.73 4.72
CA LYS A 72 2.01 -10.23 4.04
C LYS A 72 2.12 -10.75 2.62
N TYR A 73 2.73 -9.93 1.78
CA TYR A 73 3.06 -10.31 0.42
C TYR A 73 4.15 -11.38 0.41
N ASN A 74 3.94 -12.45 -0.34
CA ASN A 74 4.93 -13.48 -0.56
C ASN A 74 5.27 -13.58 -2.05
N ASN A 75 6.52 -13.31 -2.39
CA ASN A 75 7.04 -13.29 -3.76
C ASN A 75 6.90 -14.63 -4.50
N LYS A 76 6.91 -15.77 -3.78
CA LYS A 76 6.82 -17.10 -4.41
C LYS A 76 5.42 -17.41 -4.92
N VAL A 77 4.40 -16.97 -4.18
CA VAL A 77 2.99 -17.12 -4.60
C VAL A 77 2.48 -15.89 -5.35
N GLY A 78 3.21 -14.77 -5.32
CA GLY A 78 2.90 -13.56 -6.07
C GLY A 78 1.63 -12.87 -5.59
N GLY A 79 1.41 -12.81 -4.28
CA GLY A 79 0.22 -12.23 -3.66
C GLY A 79 0.32 -12.16 -2.14
N VAL A 80 -0.72 -11.59 -1.52
CA VAL A 80 -0.84 -11.50 -0.06
C VAL A 80 -1.47 -12.77 0.50
N VAL A 81 -0.81 -13.40 1.47
CA VAL A 81 -1.33 -14.62 2.11
C VAL A 81 -2.43 -14.24 3.10
N LEU A 82 -3.68 -14.59 2.80
CA LEU A 82 -4.83 -14.35 3.66
C LEU A 82 -4.93 -15.36 4.81
N GLY A 83 -4.49 -16.58 4.54
CA GLY A 83 -4.58 -17.67 5.49
C GLY A 83 -4.08 -18.98 4.91
N TYR A 84 -4.13 -20.01 5.73
CA TYR A 84 -3.64 -21.34 5.39
C TYR A 84 -4.57 -22.42 5.91
N GLU A 85 -4.66 -23.53 5.18
CA GLU A 85 -5.56 -24.65 5.48
C GLU A 85 -4.89 -25.99 5.20
N GLY A 86 -5.15 -26.95 6.08
CA GLY A 86 -4.76 -28.35 5.88
C GLY A 86 -3.24 -28.56 5.94
N LEU A 87 -2.59 -28.02 6.97
CA LEU A 87 -1.17 -28.26 7.24
C LEU A 87 -0.91 -29.76 7.46
N LYS A 88 -0.03 -30.34 6.64
CA LYS A 88 0.41 -31.73 6.72
C LYS A 88 1.93 -31.80 6.73
N ILE A 89 2.50 -32.39 7.78
CA ILE A 89 3.93 -32.66 7.87
C ILE A 89 4.22 -33.95 7.09
N LEU A 90 5.24 -33.92 6.25
CA LEU A 90 5.73 -35.14 5.58
C LEU A 90 6.58 -35.93 6.56
N ASP A 91 6.36 -37.24 6.60
CA ASP A 91 7.19 -38.15 7.36
C ASP A 91 8.55 -38.30 6.69
N ALA A 92 9.62 -38.30 7.49
CA ALA A 92 10.96 -38.59 7.01
C ALA A 92 11.15 -40.09 6.72
N ASP A 93 10.34 -40.96 7.34
CA ASP A 93 10.34 -42.40 7.05
C ASP A 93 9.47 -42.71 5.81
N PRO A 94 10.07 -43.20 4.70
CA PRO A 94 9.32 -43.55 3.50
C PRO A 94 8.45 -44.80 3.65
N LEU A 95 8.64 -45.60 4.71
CA LEU A 95 7.89 -46.84 4.97
C LEU A 95 6.67 -46.62 5.89
N SER A 96 6.58 -45.45 6.51
CA SER A 96 5.47 -45.08 7.39
C SER A 96 4.18 -44.93 6.58
N LYS A 97 3.06 -45.34 7.18
CA LYS A 97 1.73 -45.13 6.56
C LYS A 97 1.47 -43.62 6.49
N VAL A 98 0.95 -43.13 5.36
CA VAL A 98 0.68 -41.70 5.13
C VAL A 98 -0.16 -41.07 6.26
N ASP A 99 -1.08 -41.84 6.84
CA ASP A 99 -1.99 -41.40 7.91
C ASP A 99 -1.53 -41.80 9.33
N ALA A 100 -0.27 -42.21 9.50
CA ALA A 100 0.27 -42.46 10.84
C ALA A 100 0.23 -41.18 11.68
N SER A 101 -0.27 -41.30 12.92
CA SER A 101 -0.35 -40.17 13.85
C SER A 101 1.04 -39.71 14.29
N GLU A 102 1.94 -40.66 14.49
CA GLU A 102 3.34 -40.41 14.82
C GLU A 102 4.16 -40.33 13.53
N LYS A 103 4.91 -39.25 13.38
CA LYS A 103 5.80 -39.00 12.23
C LYS A 103 7.17 -38.63 12.74
N LEU A 104 8.21 -39.02 11.99
CA LEU A 104 9.59 -38.72 12.34
C LEU A 104 10.07 -37.50 11.54
N ILE A 105 10.84 -36.64 12.20
CA ILE A 105 11.50 -35.49 11.57
C ILE A 105 13.01 -35.61 11.73
N LYS A 106 13.77 -35.09 10.75
CA LYS A 106 15.23 -35.17 10.78
C LYS A 106 15.80 -34.00 11.58
N ILE A 107 16.61 -34.30 12.58
CA ILE A 107 17.34 -33.30 13.39
C ILE A 107 18.70 -33.04 12.74
N THR A 108 19.19 -31.80 12.83
CA THR A 108 20.52 -31.43 12.37
C THR A 108 21.61 -32.00 13.31
N PRO A 109 22.83 -32.23 12.81
CA PRO A 109 23.91 -32.73 13.67
C PRO A 109 24.39 -31.71 14.71
N ASP A 110 24.30 -30.41 14.39
CA ASP A 110 24.92 -29.34 15.19
C ASP A 110 23.95 -28.69 16.21
N THR A 111 22.65 -28.69 15.93
CA THR A 111 21.64 -27.99 16.73
C THR A 111 20.47 -28.91 17.05
N PRO A 112 19.71 -28.67 18.13
CA PRO A 112 18.56 -29.52 18.45
C PRO A 112 17.34 -29.25 17.54
N PHE A 113 17.50 -28.50 16.45
CA PHE A 113 16.40 -28.14 15.55
C PHE A 113 16.14 -29.25 14.53
N GLY A 114 14.86 -29.59 14.37
CA GLY A 114 14.39 -30.46 13.30
C GLY A 114 14.15 -29.67 12.02
N PHE A 115 14.29 -30.31 10.87
CA PHE A 115 13.80 -29.79 9.60
C PHE A 115 12.90 -30.82 8.94
N THR A 116 11.79 -30.35 8.36
CA THR A 116 10.83 -31.21 7.67
C THR A 116 10.19 -30.48 6.50
N TRP A 117 9.71 -31.27 5.55
CA TRP A 117 8.82 -30.79 4.51
C TRP A 117 7.39 -30.75 5.04
N CYS A 118 6.64 -29.72 4.68
CA CYS A 118 5.20 -29.68 4.93
C CYS A 118 4.42 -29.22 3.70
N HIS A 119 3.22 -29.76 3.55
CA HIS A 119 2.24 -29.34 2.58
C HIS A 119 1.16 -28.50 3.26
N VAL A 120 0.78 -27.41 2.63
CA VAL A 120 -0.29 -26.55 3.11
C VAL A 120 -0.95 -25.86 1.92
N ASN A 121 -2.25 -25.60 2.02
CA ASN A 121 -2.96 -24.76 1.06
C ASN A 121 -2.97 -23.34 1.56
N LEU A 122 -2.51 -22.38 0.76
CA LEU A 122 -2.66 -20.96 1.07
C LEU A 122 -3.87 -20.39 0.33
N TYR A 123 -4.60 -19.51 1.01
CA TYR A 123 -5.52 -18.58 0.37
C TYR A 123 -4.76 -17.29 0.14
N VAL A 124 -4.64 -16.88 -1.12
CA VAL A 124 -3.79 -15.77 -1.55
C VAL A 124 -4.63 -14.77 -2.32
N TRP A 125 -4.54 -13.49 -1.94
CA TRP A 125 -5.04 -12.39 -2.76
C TRP A 125 -3.96 -11.98 -3.75
N GLN A 126 -4.22 -12.21 -5.03
CA GLN A 126 -3.28 -12.08 -6.14
C GLN A 126 -3.83 -11.09 -7.19
N PRO A 127 -3.83 -9.78 -6.93
CA PRO A 127 -4.19 -8.79 -7.93
C PRO A 127 -3.13 -8.70 -9.04
N GLN A 128 -3.59 -8.47 -10.26
CA GLN A 128 -2.78 -8.41 -11.48
C GLN A 128 -3.09 -7.12 -12.24
N VAL A 129 -2.08 -6.58 -12.92
CA VAL A 129 -2.28 -5.48 -13.88
C VAL A 129 -3.35 -5.87 -14.89
N GLY A 130 -4.33 -4.99 -15.08
CA GLY A 130 -5.53 -5.19 -15.90
C GLY A 130 -6.76 -5.72 -15.15
N ASP A 131 -6.62 -6.11 -13.87
CA ASP A 131 -7.77 -6.54 -13.08
C ASP A 131 -8.67 -5.36 -12.72
N VAL A 132 -9.98 -5.60 -12.69
CA VAL A 132 -10.96 -4.61 -12.24
C VAL A 132 -11.28 -4.87 -10.79
N LEU A 133 -10.99 -3.90 -9.92
CA LEU A 133 -11.22 -3.99 -8.48
C LEU A 133 -12.13 -2.87 -8.00
N GLU A 134 -12.69 -3.07 -6.81
CA GLU A 134 -13.49 -2.07 -6.13
C GLU A 134 -12.93 -1.79 -4.74
N GLY A 135 -12.94 -0.52 -4.35
CA GLY A 135 -12.51 -0.08 -3.03
C GLY A 135 -13.38 1.05 -2.52
N TYR A 136 -13.45 1.19 -1.20
CA TYR A 136 -14.07 2.35 -0.58
C TYR A 136 -13.08 3.50 -0.54
N ILE A 137 -13.54 4.71 -0.88
CA ILE A 137 -12.74 5.93 -0.78
C ILE A 137 -12.45 6.17 0.71
N PHE A 138 -11.16 6.26 1.03
CA PHE A 138 -10.67 6.51 2.38
C PHE A 138 -10.20 7.95 2.55
N ILE A 139 -9.43 8.47 1.59
CA ILE A 139 -8.96 9.86 1.56
C ILE A 139 -9.06 10.43 0.15
N GLN A 140 -9.32 11.72 0.03
CA GLN A 140 -9.35 12.43 -1.25
C GLN A 140 -8.50 13.69 -1.15
N SER A 141 -7.64 13.90 -2.14
CA SER A 141 -6.83 15.11 -2.27
C SER A 141 -6.78 15.53 -3.74
N ALA A 142 -6.32 16.76 -4.00
CA ALA A 142 -6.14 17.26 -5.35
C ALA A 142 -5.11 16.45 -6.19
N SER A 143 -4.23 15.68 -5.55
CA SER A 143 -3.16 14.91 -6.21
C SER A 143 -3.47 13.42 -6.36
N HIS A 144 -4.28 12.84 -5.48
CA HIS A 144 -4.64 11.43 -5.53
C HIS A 144 -5.91 11.11 -4.73
N ILE A 145 -6.56 10.01 -5.10
CA ILE A 145 -7.64 9.37 -4.36
C ILE A 145 -7.07 8.13 -3.69
N GLY A 146 -7.22 8.01 -2.37
CA GLY A 146 -6.86 6.83 -1.60
C GLY A 146 -8.08 5.95 -1.36
N LEU A 147 -7.94 4.65 -1.58
CA LEU A 147 -9.00 3.66 -1.44
C LEU A 147 -8.55 2.47 -0.58
N LEU A 148 -9.54 1.78 -0.01
CA LEU A 148 -9.37 0.51 0.68
C LEU A 148 -10.14 -0.59 -0.04
N ILE A 149 -9.42 -1.54 -0.63
CA ILE A 149 -9.99 -2.75 -1.24
C ILE A 149 -10.32 -3.73 -0.11
N HIS A 150 -11.55 -4.22 -0.08
CA HIS A 150 -12.07 -5.09 1.00
C HIS A 150 -11.83 -4.53 2.41
N ASP A 151 -11.76 -3.20 2.56
CA ASP A 151 -11.48 -2.52 3.83
C ASP A 151 -10.13 -2.90 4.48
N ALA A 152 -9.19 -3.45 3.70
CA ALA A 152 -7.94 -4.00 4.23
C ALA A 152 -6.70 -3.67 3.40
N PHE A 153 -6.83 -3.60 2.07
CA PHE A 153 -5.68 -3.36 1.18
C PHE A 153 -5.67 -1.94 0.64
N ASN A 154 -4.54 -1.27 0.78
CA ASN A 154 -4.36 0.09 0.28
C ASN A 154 -4.36 0.11 -1.25
N ALA A 155 -5.09 1.05 -1.81
CA ALA A 155 -5.02 1.42 -3.21
C ALA A 155 -4.95 2.94 -3.34
N SER A 156 -4.31 3.42 -4.39
CA SER A 156 -4.27 4.83 -4.72
C SER A 156 -4.45 5.03 -6.22
N ILE A 157 -5.15 6.10 -6.58
CA ILE A 157 -5.33 6.54 -7.96
C ILE A 157 -4.72 7.94 -8.03
N LYS A 158 -3.56 8.06 -8.68
CA LYS A 158 -2.88 9.35 -8.88
C LYS A 158 -3.69 10.22 -9.84
N LYS A 159 -3.56 11.55 -9.74
CA LYS A 159 -4.20 12.55 -10.61
C LYS A 159 -4.10 12.22 -12.10
N ASN A 160 -2.94 11.72 -12.54
CA ASN A 160 -2.70 11.38 -13.95
C ASN A 160 -3.50 10.17 -14.45
N ASN A 161 -4.08 9.39 -13.53
CA ASN A 161 -4.92 8.25 -13.80
C ASN A 161 -6.41 8.53 -13.50
N ILE A 162 -6.75 9.78 -13.18
CA ILE A 162 -8.12 10.28 -13.02
C ILE A 162 -8.55 10.88 -14.37
N PRO A 163 -9.82 10.73 -14.79
CA PRO A 163 -10.30 11.31 -16.03
C PRO A 163 -10.16 12.85 -16.04
N MET A 164 -9.82 13.43 -17.20
CA MET A 164 -9.54 14.88 -17.30
C MET A 164 -10.77 15.77 -17.13
N ASP A 165 -11.95 15.19 -17.34
CA ASP A 165 -13.28 15.79 -17.16
C ASP A 165 -13.69 15.89 -15.69
N TRP A 166 -12.95 15.27 -14.77
CA TRP A 166 -13.19 15.36 -13.34
C TRP A 166 -12.50 16.58 -12.74
N THR A 167 -13.11 17.17 -11.72
CA THR A 167 -12.56 18.37 -11.05
C THR A 167 -12.52 18.19 -9.55
N PHE A 168 -11.48 18.74 -8.91
CA PHE A 168 -11.35 18.71 -7.45
C PHE A 168 -11.84 20.03 -6.86
N VAL A 169 -12.80 19.95 -5.95
CA VAL A 169 -13.35 21.10 -5.21
C VAL A 169 -12.72 21.11 -3.83
N HIS A 170 -11.98 22.18 -3.51
CA HIS A 170 -11.39 22.39 -2.18
C HIS A 170 -12.49 22.81 -1.19
N ASN A 171 -12.35 22.38 0.06
CA ASN A 171 -13.30 22.75 1.10
C ASN A 171 -12.71 23.92 1.90
N ASP A 172 -13.16 25.15 1.63
CA ASP A 172 -12.58 26.38 2.18
C ASP A 172 -12.96 26.65 3.66
N MET A 173 -13.46 25.65 4.40
CA MET A 173 -14.04 25.83 5.75
C MET A 173 -13.15 25.38 6.92
N GLU A 174 -11.84 25.17 6.72
CA GLU A 174 -10.93 24.73 7.79
C GLU A 174 -10.07 25.85 8.42
N GLU A 175 -10.12 27.11 7.95
CA GLU A 175 -9.26 28.18 8.50
C GLU A 175 -9.79 28.89 9.78
N ASP A 176 -11.06 28.70 10.17
CA ASP A 176 -11.68 29.46 11.29
C ASP A 176 -11.85 28.68 12.61
N ALA A 177 -11.32 27.46 12.74
CA ALA A 177 -11.54 26.62 13.94
C ALA A 177 -10.43 26.68 15.01
N ASP A 178 -9.32 27.39 14.77
CA ASP A 178 -8.18 27.45 15.70
C ASP A 178 -8.13 28.72 16.57
N VAL A 179 -9.17 29.56 16.56
CA VAL A 179 -9.23 30.77 17.42
C VAL A 179 -10.51 30.79 18.26
N VAL A 180 -10.64 29.88 19.23
CA VAL A 180 -11.45 30.17 20.43
C VAL A 180 -10.91 29.44 21.66
N ASN A 181 -10.52 30.26 22.64
CA ASN A 181 -10.34 29.98 24.07
C ASN A 181 -8.95 29.53 24.53
N ALA A 182 -7.95 30.38 24.28
CA ALA A 182 -6.91 30.63 25.29
C ALA A 182 -7.12 32.05 25.79
N ASP A 183 -7.97 32.23 26.80
CA ASP A 183 -7.87 33.30 27.80
C ASP A 183 -9.03 33.17 28.81
N GLU A 184 -8.65 32.79 30.03
CA GLU A 184 -9.26 33.06 31.34
C GLU A 184 -9.14 31.82 32.23
N ASP A 185 -8.03 31.68 32.95
CA ASP A 185 -8.18 31.51 34.40
C ASP A 185 -6.93 31.99 35.16
N ASN A 186 -7.15 33.02 35.95
CA ASN A 186 -6.24 33.60 36.91
C ASN A 186 -6.77 33.21 38.29
N GLY A 187 -6.13 32.26 38.99
CA GLY A 187 -6.72 31.73 40.22
C GLY A 187 -5.78 30.90 41.09
N ASN A 188 -5.08 31.59 41.98
CA ASN A 188 -4.32 31.03 43.09
C ASN A 188 -5.25 30.50 44.22
N ASN A 189 -4.74 29.55 45.02
CA ASN A 189 -5.13 29.10 46.38
C ASN A 189 -6.14 27.94 46.61
N ASN A 190 -5.58 26.84 47.15
CA ASN A 190 -5.87 26.16 48.43
C ASN A 190 -7.32 25.90 48.89
N ASN A 191 -7.73 24.63 48.99
CA ASN A 191 -7.95 23.85 50.24
C ASN A 191 -8.96 22.68 50.11
N GLU A 192 -8.56 21.55 50.72
CA GLU A 192 -9.29 20.51 51.47
C GLU A 192 -10.72 20.03 51.11
N GLU A 193 -10.78 18.70 50.95
CA GLU A 193 -11.73 17.71 51.51
C GLU A 193 -13.26 17.70 51.18
N ASN A 194 -13.68 16.47 50.84
CA ASN A 194 -14.95 15.76 51.12
C ASN A 194 -15.97 15.49 49.99
N LYS A 195 -16.05 14.19 49.66
CA LYS A 195 -17.21 13.28 49.60
C LYS A 195 -18.34 13.46 48.58
N ASP A 196 -18.47 12.36 47.82
CA ASP A 196 -19.67 11.58 47.52
C ASP A 196 -20.83 12.25 46.76
N SER A 197 -21.01 11.88 45.48
CA SER A 197 -22.08 10.96 45.05
C SER A 197 -22.53 11.19 43.60
N ASN A 198 -22.58 10.08 42.86
CA ASN A 198 -23.56 9.72 41.83
C ASN A 198 -23.54 10.39 40.43
N GLY A 199 -23.43 9.53 39.41
CA GLY A 199 -23.84 9.86 38.03
C GLY A 199 -22.73 9.78 36.98
N GLY A 200 -22.03 8.64 36.87
CA GLY A 200 -21.03 8.38 35.83
C GLY A 200 -21.63 8.20 34.44
N SER A 201 -22.18 9.27 33.85
CA SER A 201 -22.24 9.41 32.40
C SER A 201 -20.90 9.97 31.96
N ASN A 202 -19.93 9.10 31.70
CA ASN A 202 -18.71 9.50 31.01
C ASN A 202 -19.11 9.97 29.61
N SER A 203 -19.31 11.28 29.46
CA SER A 203 -19.13 12.01 28.21
C SER A 203 -17.65 11.92 27.85
N LEU A 204 -17.22 10.70 27.49
CA LEU A 204 -15.99 10.48 26.79
C LEU A 204 -16.16 11.27 25.49
N GLY A 205 -15.31 12.29 25.35
CA GLY A 205 -15.27 13.19 24.22
C GLY A 205 -15.56 12.41 22.95
N LYS A 206 -16.62 12.84 22.27
CA LYS A 206 -16.96 12.43 20.93
C LYS A 206 -15.81 12.91 20.04
N PHE A 207 -14.71 12.16 20.03
CA PHE A 207 -13.70 12.18 18.98
C PHE A 207 -14.39 11.64 17.73
N SER A 208 -15.26 12.49 17.17
CA SER A 208 -15.71 12.32 15.81
C SER A 208 -14.45 12.45 14.98
N PHE A 209 -13.95 11.34 14.44
CA PHE A 209 -13.12 11.34 13.25
C PHE A 209 -13.94 11.88 12.07
N GLY A 210 -14.49 13.10 12.23
CA GLY A 210 -15.10 13.82 11.14
C GLY A 210 -14.02 13.98 10.11
N ASN A 211 -14.23 13.35 8.96
CA ASN A 211 -13.37 13.45 7.79
C ASN A 211 -12.95 14.91 7.61
N ARG A 212 -11.69 15.21 7.93
CA ARG A 212 -11.02 16.42 7.47
C ARG A 212 -10.85 16.26 5.97
N SER A 213 -11.95 16.42 5.24
CA SER A 213 -11.99 16.29 3.80
C SER A 213 -11.43 17.61 3.27
N LEU A 214 -10.16 17.59 2.87
CA LEU A 214 -9.45 18.68 2.18
C LEU A 214 -10.17 19.15 0.89
N GLY A 215 -11.20 18.42 0.49
CA GLY A 215 -12.02 18.63 -0.68
C GLY A 215 -12.70 17.34 -1.07
N HIS A 216 -13.35 17.34 -2.23
CA HIS A 216 -13.92 16.16 -2.85
C HIS A 216 -13.73 16.24 -4.37
N TRP A 217 -13.61 15.08 -5.01
CA TRP A 217 -13.62 15.00 -6.46
C TRP A 217 -15.06 14.98 -6.98
N VAL A 218 -15.29 15.65 -8.10
CA VAL A 218 -16.55 15.74 -8.81
C VAL A 218 -16.36 15.12 -10.19
N ASP A 219 -17.25 14.21 -10.57
CA ASP A 219 -17.25 13.56 -11.88
C ASP A 219 -17.68 14.52 -13.00
N SER A 220 -17.69 14.04 -14.25
CA SER A 220 -18.13 14.87 -15.39
C SER A 220 -19.62 15.21 -15.42
N ASN A 221 -20.44 14.53 -14.62
CA ASN A 221 -21.85 14.85 -14.45
C ASN A 221 -22.06 15.95 -13.40
N GLY A 222 -21.01 16.36 -12.69
CA GLY A 222 -21.11 17.32 -11.60
C GLY A 222 -21.50 16.67 -10.27
N GLU A 223 -21.43 15.33 -10.16
CA GLU A 223 -21.75 14.62 -8.92
C GLU A 223 -20.48 14.32 -8.11
N PRO A 224 -20.50 14.56 -6.78
CA PRO A 224 -19.37 14.25 -5.92
C PRO A 224 -19.18 12.73 -5.84
N ILE A 225 -17.94 12.27 -6.03
CA ILE A 225 -17.63 10.85 -5.86
C ILE A 225 -17.56 10.52 -4.37
N ASP A 226 -18.33 9.53 -3.95
CA ASP A 226 -18.32 9.05 -2.58
C ASP A 226 -18.55 7.53 -2.51
N GLY A 227 -18.09 6.93 -1.43
CA GLY A 227 -18.29 5.53 -1.13
C GLY A 227 -17.41 4.61 -1.97
N LYS A 228 -18.03 3.72 -2.74
CA LYS A 228 -17.37 2.60 -3.40
C LYS A 228 -17.04 2.95 -4.85
N LEU A 229 -15.75 2.90 -5.20
CA LEU A 229 -15.26 3.23 -6.53
C LEU A 229 -14.64 2.00 -7.20
N ARG A 230 -14.93 1.85 -8.50
CA ARG A 230 -14.39 0.80 -9.37
C ARG A 230 -13.23 1.36 -10.18
N PHE A 231 -12.14 0.61 -10.26
CA PHE A 231 -10.95 1.01 -11.01
C PHE A 231 -10.20 -0.20 -11.57
N THR A 232 -9.31 0.04 -12.53
CA THR A 232 -8.46 -1.00 -13.11
C THR A 232 -7.07 -0.93 -12.48
N VAL A 233 -6.48 -2.09 -12.16
CA VAL A 233 -5.13 -2.18 -11.60
C VAL A 233 -4.10 -1.83 -12.68
N ARG A 234 -3.35 -0.75 -12.45
CA ARG A 234 -2.23 -0.32 -13.30
C ARG A 234 -0.92 -0.94 -12.83
N ASN A 235 -0.68 -0.96 -11.51
CA ASN A 235 0.51 -1.54 -10.92
C ASN A 235 0.25 -2.06 -9.50
N VAL A 236 1.14 -2.92 -9.01
CA VAL A 236 1.10 -3.44 -7.63
C VAL A 236 2.47 -3.25 -6.99
N HIS A 237 2.54 -2.41 -5.97
CA HIS A 237 3.76 -2.11 -5.24
C HIS A 237 3.94 -3.07 -4.07
N THR A 238 5.03 -3.85 -4.12
CA THR A 238 5.34 -4.90 -3.13
C THR A 238 6.60 -4.61 -2.30
N THR A 239 7.27 -3.48 -2.57
CA THR A 239 8.58 -3.12 -1.98
C THR A 239 8.46 -2.47 -0.61
N GLY A 240 7.25 -2.12 -0.16
CA GLY A 240 6.98 -1.48 1.14
C GLY A 240 6.55 -2.46 2.24
N ARG A 241 6.28 -1.89 3.43
CA ARG A 241 5.72 -2.62 4.58
C ARG A 241 4.31 -3.17 4.31
N VAL A 242 3.54 -2.46 3.48
CA VAL A 242 2.17 -2.80 3.09
C VAL A 242 2.11 -2.86 1.57
N VAL A 243 1.29 -3.77 1.04
CA VAL A 243 1.01 -3.81 -0.40
C VAL A 243 0.11 -2.64 -0.76
N SER A 244 0.51 -1.90 -1.79
CA SER A 244 -0.29 -0.81 -2.36
C SER A 244 -0.59 -1.08 -3.82
N VAL A 245 -1.86 -0.91 -4.21
CA VAL A 245 -2.30 -1.05 -5.60
C VAL A 245 -2.38 0.33 -6.23
N ASP A 246 -1.68 0.54 -7.34
CA ASP A 246 -1.82 1.74 -8.18
C ASP A 246 -2.93 1.48 -9.21
N GLY A 247 -3.97 2.30 -9.16
CA GLY A 247 -5.18 2.18 -9.96
C GLY A 247 -5.28 3.22 -11.07
N THR A 248 -6.14 2.93 -12.05
CA THR A 248 -6.57 3.87 -13.09
C THR A 248 -8.08 3.83 -13.29
N LEU A 249 -8.67 5.01 -13.49
CA LEU A 249 -10.07 5.21 -13.86
C LEU A 249 -10.23 5.46 -15.36
N ILE A 250 -9.14 5.77 -16.05
CA ILE A 250 -9.12 5.93 -17.50
C ILE A 250 -9.19 4.53 -18.11
N SER A 251 -10.17 4.30 -18.98
CA SER A 251 -10.25 3.07 -19.76
C SER A 251 -9.38 3.16 -21.00
N ASP A 252 -8.92 2.02 -21.53
CA ASP A 252 -8.28 1.97 -22.87
C ASP A 252 -9.22 2.48 -23.99
N ALA A 253 -10.52 2.67 -23.70
CA ALA A 253 -11.49 3.26 -24.61
C ALA A 253 -11.52 4.80 -24.55
N ASP A 254 -11.25 5.40 -23.38
CA ASP A 254 -11.09 6.86 -23.21
C ASP A 254 -9.70 7.34 -23.67
N GLU A 255 -8.74 6.41 -23.79
CA GLU A 255 -7.66 6.54 -24.76
C GLU A 255 -8.21 6.35 -26.19
N GLU A 256 -9.08 7.27 -26.63
CA GLU A 256 -9.54 7.49 -28.03
C GLU A 256 -8.37 7.93 -28.94
N GLY A 257 -7.25 7.23 -28.78
CA GLY A 257 -5.91 7.59 -29.16
C GLY A 257 -4.90 6.44 -28.98
N ASN A 258 -5.22 5.28 -28.39
CA ASN A 258 -4.18 4.24 -28.18
C ASN A 258 -4.65 2.77 -28.14
N GLY A 259 -5.75 2.42 -28.82
CA GLY A 259 -6.09 1.01 -29.00
C GLY A 259 -4.97 0.22 -29.71
N TYR A 260 -4.53 -0.88 -29.13
CA TYR A 260 -3.52 -1.83 -29.68
C TYR A 260 -3.85 -2.43 -31.07
N ASN A 261 -5.02 -2.12 -31.63
CA ASN A 261 -5.47 -2.54 -32.96
C ASN A 261 -5.76 -1.38 -33.92
N SER A 262 -5.31 -0.16 -33.60
CA SER A 262 -5.34 0.89 -34.60
C SER A 262 -4.15 0.71 -35.54
N SER A 263 -4.44 0.44 -36.81
CA SER A 263 -3.43 0.36 -37.87
C SER A 263 -2.78 1.74 -38.02
N ARG A 264 -1.63 2.02 -37.37
CA ARG A 264 -1.20 3.40 -37.11
C ARG A 264 0.23 3.79 -37.51
N SER A 265 0.35 5.10 -37.72
CA SER A 265 1.50 5.88 -38.20
C SER A 265 2.58 6.06 -37.12
N GLN A 266 3.81 6.33 -37.56
CA GLN A 266 4.99 6.61 -36.71
C GLN A 266 4.77 7.70 -35.64
N ALA A 267 3.74 8.54 -35.79
CA ALA A 267 3.43 9.64 -34.88
C ALA A 267 3.10 9.21 -33.43
N GLU A 268 2.57 8.00 -33.19
CA GLU A 268 2.28 7.54 -31.81
C GLU A 268 3.50 7.01 -31.06
N SER A 269 4.58 6.71 -31.77
CA SER A 269 5.88 6.48 -31.12
C SER A 269 6.51 7.78 -30.58
N LEU A 270 5.95 8.95 -30.96
CA LEU A 270 6.41 10.23 -30.46
C LEU A 270 5.72 10.54 -29.13
N PRO A 271 6.48 10.71 -28.04
CA PRO A 271 5.90 11.07 -26.75
C PRO A 271 5.33 12.48 -26.78
N ILE A 272 4.07 12.64 -26.33
CA ILE A 272 3.51 13.97 -26.06
C ILE A 272 4.17 14.52 -24.79
N VAL A 273 5.00 15.55 -24.96
CA VAL A 273 5.86 16.08 -23.89
C VAL A 273 5.06 16.62 -22.72
N SER A 274 3.91 17.28 -22.94
CA SER A 274 3.08 17.85 -21.86
C SER A 274 2.62 16.78 -20.87
N ASN A 275 2.08 15.67 -21.37
CA ASN A 275 1.51 14.62 -20.52
C ASN A 275 2.62 13.86 -19.78
N LYS A 276 3.75 13.58 -20.45
CA LYS A 276 4.90 12.95 -19.80
C LYS A 276 5.58 13.86 -18.78
N LYS A 277 5.60 15.18 -19.03
CA LYS A 277 6.16 16.16 -18.10
C LYS A 277 5.38 16.21 -16.79
N ILE A 278 4.05 16.23 -16.82
CA ILE A 278 3.23 16.25 -15.60
C ILE A 278 3.52 15.00 -14.73
N VAL A 279 3.56 13.81 -15.35
CA VAL A 279 3.89 12.57 -14.62
C VAL A 279 5.30 12.63 -14.03
N PHE A 280 6.28 13.07 -14.81
CA PHE A 280 7.67 13.13 -14.38
C PHE A 280 7.91 14.17 -13.28
N ASP A 281 7.35 15.37 -13.41
CA ASP A 281 7.50 16.45 -12.44
C ASP A 281 6.86 16.08 -11.10
N ASP A 282 5.67 15.46 -11.11
CA ASP A 282 5.00 14.98 -9.89
C ASP A 282 5.84 13.89 -9.18
N GLU A 283 6.35 12.90 -9.94
CA GLU A 283 7.18 11.84 -9.39
C GLU A 283 8.47 12.39 -8.77
N VAL A 284 9.20 13.23 -9.51
CA VAL A 284 10.44 13.86 -9.05
C VAL A 284 10.19 14.79 -7.86
N SER A 285 9.08 15.54 -7.85
CA SER A 285 8.72 16.41 -6.72
C SER A 285 8.49 15.59 -5.45
N THR A 286 7.78 14.46 -5.55
CA THR A 286 7.56 13.57 -4.40
C THR A 286 8.84 12.92 -3.91
N GLU A 287 9.72 12.48 -4.83
CA GLU A 287 11.00 11.87 -4.50
C GLU A 287 11.96 12.87 -3.83
N ASN A 288 12.04 14.09 -4.36
CA ASN A 288 12.83 15.16 -3.77
C ASN A 288 12.29 15.53 -2.38
N LYS A 289 10.97 15.70 -2.23
CA LYS A 289 10.38 16.03 -0.93
C LYS A 289 10.68 14.98 0.13
N GLU A 290 10.68 13.70 -0.23
CA GLU A 290 11.02 12.63 0.71
C GLU A 290 12.51 12.61 1.03
N SER A 291 13.40 12.78 0.03
CA SER A 291 14.84 12.84 0.28
C SER A 291 15.22 14.03 1.17
N HIS A 292 14.55 15.18 1.00
CA HIS A 292 14.76 16.36 1.83
C HIS A 292 14.29 16.21 3.29
N ARG A 293 13.41 15.25 3.62
CA ARG A 293 13.00 15.01 5.02
C ARG A 293 14.10 14.38 5.87
N GLU A 294 15.00 13.63 5.25
CA GLU A 294 16.10 12.93 5.92
C GLU A 294 17.44 13.68 5.78
N LEU A 295 17.43 14.88 5.18
CA LEU A 295 18.63 15.69 5.04
C LEU A 295 18.95 16.44 6.33
N ASP A 296 20.02 16.02 6.99
CA ASP A 296 20.71 16.83 8.00
C ASP A 296 21.70 17.76 7.29
N LEU A 297 21.46 19.07 7.38
CA LEU A 297 22.38 20.07 6.86
C LEU A 297 23.57 20.25 7.83
N PRO A 298 24.82 20.35 7.33
CA PRO A 298 25.97 20.56 8.19
C PRO A 298 25.95 21.97 8.80
N GLU A 299 26.27 22.07 10.09
CA GLU A 299 26.55 23.37 10.73
C GLU A 299 27.84 23.95 10.15
N VAL A 300 27.71 25.05 9.40
CA VAL A 300 28.86 25.80 8.88
C VAL A 300 28.99 27.10 9.68
N LYS A 301 30.19 27.34 10.20
CA LYS A 301 30.53 28.57 10.94
C LYS A 301 31.55 29.36 10.15
N GLU A 302 31.31 30.65 10.06
CA GLU A 302 32.24 31.62 9.48
C GLU A 302 33.45 31.85 10.42
N ASP A 303 34.54 32.39 9.90
CA ASP A 303 35.79 32.64 10.64
C ASP A 303 35.60 33.59 11.85
N ASN A 304 34.51 34.36 11.86
CA ASN A 304 34.08 35.25 12.94
C ASN A 304 33.29 34.53 14.05
N GLY A 305 33.03 33.22 13.91
CA GLY A 305 32.24 32.41 14.84
C GLY A 305 30.72 32.47 14.65
N SER A 306 30.19 33.20 13.66
CA SER A 306 28.75 33.20 13.35
C SER A 306 28.36 31.95 12.57
N GLU A 307 27.24 31.35 12.93
CA GLU A 307 26.65 30.21 12.24
C GLU A 307 25.88 30.66 11.00
N ILE A 308 26.04 29.94 9.89
CA ILE A 308 25.31 30.19 8.65
C ILE A 308 23.94 29.53 8.77
N VAL A 309 22.88 30.34 8.79
CA VAL A 309 21.49 29.88 8.77
C VAL A 309 21.04 29.70 7.32
N TYR A 310 20.46 28.53 7.01
CA TYR A 310 19.93 28.21 5.69
C TYR A 310 18.42 28.51 5.64
N GLU A 311 18.05 29.73 5.28
CA GLU A 311 16.66 30.15 5.09
C GLU A 311 16.45 30.83 3.73
N GLU A 312 15.32 30.57 3.09
CA GLU A 312 14.97 31.14 1.78
C GLU A 312 14.16 32.44 1.91
N ASN A 313 13.35 32.56 2.97
CA ASN A 313 12.51 33.73 3.23
C ASN A 313 13.10 34.54 4.38
N THR A 314 13.36 35.82 4.14
CA THR A 314 14.01 36.73 5.11
C THR A 314 13.01 37.68 5.81
N SER A 315 11.72 37.32 5.87
CA SER A 315 10.67 38.22 6.34
C SER A 315 10.31 37.98 7.80
N GLU A 316 10.96 38.72 8.70
CA GLU A 316 10.42 39.08 10.00
C GLU A 316 9.68 40.42 9.82
N SER A 317 8.37 40.44 10.08
CA SER A 317 7.54 41.64 10.05
C SER A 317 7.81 42.48 11.31
N ASP A 318 8.75 43.41 11.23
CA ASP A 318 8.90 44.51 12.19
C ASP A 318 7.81 45.56 11.93
N ASP A 319 6.58 45.29 12.36
CA ASP A 319 5.56 46.32 12.55
C ASP A 319 5.66 46.87 13.99
N ASP A 320 6.78 47.52 14.31
CA ASP A 320 6.83 48.45 15.45
C ASP A 320 6.29 49.80 14.97
N GLU A 321 5.00 50.02 15.20
CA GLU A 321 4.36 51.32 15.05
C GLU A 321 5.14 52.39 15.82
N SER A 322 5.80 53.28 15.08
CA SER A 322 6.28 54.55 15.58
C SER A 322 5.08 55.42 15.97
N SER A 323 4.65 55.36 17.24
CA SER A 323 3.75 56.35 17.82
C SER A 323 4.57 57.55 18.32
N ASP A 324 4.76 58.53 17.44
CA ASP A 324 5.21 59.89 17.78
C ASP A 324 4.05 60.70 18.39
N SER A 325 4.36 61.54 19.40
CA SER A 325 3.56 62.65 19.99
C SER A 325 2.47 62.25 21.01
N ASP A 326 2.35 62.81 22.22
CA ASP A 326 2.66 64.15 22.76
C ASP A 326 3.37 64.13 24.13
#